data_AF-A0A3B8UMA5-F1
#
_entry.id   AF-A0A3B8UMA5-F1
#
_cell.length_a   1.000
_cell.length_b   1.000
_cell.length_c   1.000
_cell.angle_alpha   90.00
_cell.angle_beta   90.00
_cell.angle_gamma   90.00
#
_symmetry.space_group_name_H-M   'P 1'
#
loop_
_entity.id
_entity.type
_entity.pdbx_description
1 polymer ?
#
loop_
_entity_poly.entity_id
_entity_poly.type
_entity_poly.pdbx_seq_one_letter_code
_entity_poly.pdbx_strand_id
1 'polypeptide(L)'
;MQKQNHNMRTERKSSIKNSATRLILIALLVLIQTGWMIVLMSKLNTYSTAITLTMTCIAVIIALKVFGTHVNSAQRMPWLIVITAVPFFGICIYLLFGRSIVTKGMRRRFNGIEADILKNKLKQDEQIIKELEQKDLGIANQCRYISNTAKYPVYKNTDMEYYNTALESFEAQLWELSKAEKFIFMEYHAIEDAISFERLKKVLIDKAKNGVEVRIFYDDLGSIFFLNKEFIKRMRDEGIQCRVFNPLKVIVNMFMNNRDH
;
A
#
# COMPACT_ATOMS: atom_id res chain seq x y z
N MET A 1 -15.39 -32.77 38.50
CA MET A 1 -14.48 -31.60 38.53
C MET A 1 -13.22 -31.93 37.74
N GLN A 2 -13.24 -31.67 36.42
CA GLN A 2 -12.08 -31.86 35.55
C GLN A 2 -11.43 -30.49 35.30
N LYS A 3 -10.18 -30.33 35.76
CA LYS A 3 -9.35 -29.15 35.47
C LYS A 3 -9.04 -29.14 33.97
N GLN A 4 -9.55 -28.13 33.27
CA GLN A 4 -9.10 -27.79 31.93
C GLN A 4 -7.64 -27.31 32.01
N ASN A 5 -6.73 -28.11 31.46
CA ASN A 5 -5.36 -27.67 31.19
C ASN A 5 -5.40 -26.66 30.05
N HIS A 6 -5.29 -25.38 30.41
CA HIS A 6 -5.06 -24.27 29.50
C HIS A 6 -3.62 -24.37 28.97
N ASN A 7 -3.43 -25.16 27.89
CA ASN A 7 -2.19 -25.14 27.13
C ASN A 7 -2.10 -23.77 26.43
N MET A 8 -1.41 -22.81 27.06
CA MET A 8 -0.89 -21.64 26.38
C MET A 8 -0.05 -22.12 25.21
N ARG A 9 -0.56 -21.95 23.99
CA ARG A 9 0.20 -22.11 22.76
C ARG A 9 1.31 -21.06 22.79
N THR A 10 2.52 -21.47 23.14
CA THR A 10 3.73 -20.70 22.96
C THR A 10 3.78 -20.18 21.54
N GLU A 11 3.67 -18.86 21.37
CA GLU A 11 3.97 -18.18 20.13
C GLU A 11 5.31 -18.70 19.61
N ARG A 12 5.31 -19.28 18.40
CA ARG A 12 6.56 -19.42 17.66
C ARG A 12 7.01 -17.99 17.38
N LYS A 13 7.93 -17.46 18.19
CA LYS A 13 8.81 -16.35 17.81
C LYS A 13 9.61 -16.82 16.61
N SER A 14 8.98 -16.81 15.43
CA SER A 14 9.71 -16.94 14.18
C SER A 14 10.72 -15.80 14.19
N SER A 15 11.97 -16.11 13.93
CA SER A 15 13.03 -15.12 13.98
C SER A 15 12.83 -14.11 12.85
N ILE A 16 12.04 -13.06 13.10
CA ILE A 16 11.87 -11.88 12.24
C ILE A 16 13.16 -11.02 12.24
N LYS A 17 14.32 -11.64 12.55
CA LYS A 17 15.63 -10.97 12.50
C LYS A 17 15.88 -10.45 11.09
N ASN A 18 15.58 -11.23 10.05
CA ASN A 18 15.97 -10.86 8.69
C ASN A 18 15.25 -9.60 8.16
N SER A 19 13.98 -9.38 8.51
CA SER A 19 13.23 -8.23 7.99
C SER A 19 13.43 -6.97 8.84
N ALA A 20 13.56 -7.11 10.18
CA ALA A 20 14.00 -6.01 11.03
C ALA A 20 15.43 -5.56 10.69
N THR A 21 16.34 -6.50 10.43
CA THR A 21 17.70 -6.19 9.97
C THR A 21 17.69 -5.46 8.62
N ARG A 22 16.79 -5.79 7.68
CA ARG A 22 16.62 -5.02 6.42
C ARG A 22 16.26 -3.57 6.71
N LEU A 23 15.28 -3.32 7.59
CA LEU A 23 14.85 -1.96 7.93
C LEU A 23 15.96 -1.18 8.62
N ILE A 24 16.63 -1.79 9.60
CA ILE A 24 17.76 -1.17 10.32
C ILE A 24 18.89 -0.84 9.33
N LEU A 25 19.22 -1.76 8.42
CA LEU A 25 20.25 -1.54 7.42
C LEU A 25 19.86 -0.41 6.45
N ILE A 26 18.60 -0.37 5.98
CA ILE A 26 18.11 0.72 5.13
C ILE A 26 18.16 2.05 5.88
N ALA A 27 17.68 2.09 7.13
CA ALA A 27 17.71 3.29 7.96
C ALA A 27 19.14 3.78 8.20
N LEU A 28 20.07 2.87 8.50
CA LEU A 28 21.48 3.19 8.71
C LEU A 28 22.13 3.72 7.42
N LEU A 29 21.87 3.10 6.27
CA LEU A 29 22.36 3.61 4.97
C LEU A 29 21.81 4.99 4.65
N VAL A 30 20.53 5.23 4.91
CA VAL A 30 19.90 6.55 4.73
C VAL A 30 20.53 7.58 5.67
N LEU A 31 20.73 7.25 6.95
CA LEU A 31 21.36 8.15 7.91
C LEU A 31 22.80 8.51 7.53
N ILE A 32 23.60 7.52 7.11
CA ILE A 32 24.96 7.76 6.61
C ILE A 32 24.93 8.66 5.38
N GLN A 33 24.06 8.37 4.41
CA GLN A 33 23.93 9.17 3.19
C GLN A 33 23.51 10.61 3.50
N THR A 34 22.53 10.80 4.38
CA THR A 34 22.05 12.12 4.81
C THR A 34 23.13 12.87 5.57
N GLY A 35 23.83 12.23 6.51
CA GLY A 35 24.93 12.84 7.25
C GLY A 35 26.08 13.27 6.34
N TRP A 36 26.48 12.41 5.40
CA TRP A 36 27.51 12.74 4.41
C TRP A 36 27.10 13.92 3.53
N MET A 37 25.85 13.96 3.05
CA MET A 37 25.35 15.09 2.26
C MET A 37 25.34 16.39 3.06
N ILE A 38 24.93 16.36 4.34
CA ILE A 38 24.97 17.53 5.23
C ILE A 38 26.41 18.04 5.36
N VAL A 39 27.37 17.17 5.69
CA VAL A 39 28.78 17.57 5.87
C VAL A 39 29.38 18.13 4.59
N LEU A 40 29.16 17.46 3.45
CA LEU A 40 29.63 17.91 2.15
C LEU A 40 29.13 19.33 1.85
N MET A 41 27.88 19.60 2.20
CA MET A 41 27.19 20.82 1.77
C MET A 41 27.37 21.96 2.75
N SER A 42 27.57 21.68 4.05
CA SER A 42 28.12 22.65 5.00
C SER A 42 29.49 23.13 4.57
N LYS A 43 30.39 22.21 4.17
CA LYS A 43 31.71 22.58 3.64
C LYS A 43 31.62 23.40 2.36
N LEU A 44 30.70 23.04 1.46
CA LEU A 44 30.47 23.75 0.20
C LEU A 44 29.88 25.15 0.41
N ASN A 45 29.00 25.33 1.40
CA ASN A 45 28.38 26.61 1.77
C ASN A 45 29.43 27.60 2.32
N THR A 46 30.34 27.14 3.20
CA THR A 46 31.42 27.98 3.74
C THR A 46 32.41 28.43 2.65
N TYR A 47 32.52 27.68 1.55
CA TYR A 47 33.47 27.98 0.47
C TYR A 47 32.97 29.04 -0.52
N SER A 48 31.65 29.19 -0.71
CA SER A 48 31.12 30.12 -1.72
C SER A 48 29.71 30.62 -1.43
N THR A 49 29.58 31.92 -1.19
CA THR A 49 28.30 32.65 -1.09
C THR A 49 27.41 32.45 -2.32
N ALA A 50 28.00 32.30 -3.51
CA ALA A 50 27.27 32.08 -4.75
C ALA A 50 26.52 30.73 -4.75
N ILE A 51 27.10 29.70 -4.14
CA ILE A 51 26.46 28.37 -4.00
C ILE A 51 25.25 28.48 -3.06
N THR A 52 25.38 29.19 -1.95
CA THR A 52 24.29 29.41 -0.98
C THR A 52 23.13 30.17 -1.61
N LEU A 53 23.41 31.22 -2.38
CA LEU A 53 22.38 31.98 -3.11
C LEU A 53 21.67 31.08 -4.13
N THR A 54 22.43 30.32 -4.93
CA THR A 54 21.89 29.40 -5.94
C THR A 54 20.97 28.35 -5.31
N MET A 55 21.41 27.72 -4.21
CA MET A 55 20.63 26.71 -3.50
C MET A 55 19.36 27.28 -2.87
N THR A 56 19.43 28.51 -2.35
CA THR A 56 18.25 29.21 -1.81
C THR A 56 17.24 29.49 -2.92
N CYS A 57 17.68 29.93 -4.10
CA CYS A 57 16.81 30.09 -5.27
C CYS A 57 16.16 28.75 -5.67
N ILE A 58 16.93 27.67 -5.71
CA ILE A 58 16.41 26.32 -5.98
C ILE A 58 15.36 25.91 -4.94
N ALA A 59 15.61 26.15 -3.66
CA ALA A 59 14.67 25.85 -2.58
C ALA A 59 13.35 26.60 -2.73
N VAL A 60 13.42 27.90 -3.06
CA VAL A 60 12.22 28.73 -3.32
C VAL A 60 11.45 28.18 -4.52
N ILE A 61 12.12 27.84 -5.63
CA ILE A 61 11.47 27.26 -6.81
C ILE A 61 10.78 25.93 -6.46
N ILE A 62 11.45 25.06 -5.70
CA ILE A 62 10.88 23.79 -5.26
C ILE A 62 9.69 24.03 -4.31
N ALA A 63 9.79 24.96 -3.36
CA ALA A 63 8.71 25.30 -2.44
C ALA A 63 7.49 25.85 -3.20
N LEU A 64 7.68 26.75 -4.16
CA LEU A 64 6.59 27.24 -5.02
C LEU A 64 5.95 26.10 -5.82
N LYS A 65 6.77 25.18 -6.35
CA LYS A 65 6.27 23.99 -7.05
C LYS A 65 5.46 23.08 -6.13
N VAL A 66 5.89 22.88 -4.88
CA VAL A 66 5.16 22.12 -3.86
C VAL A 66 3.85 22.82 -3.51
N PHE A 67 3.89 24.13 -3.31
CA PHE A 67 2.71 24.93 -2.99
C PHE A 67 1.63 24.84 -4.09
N GLY A 68 2.06 24.86 -5.34
CA GLY A 68 1.18 24.72 -6.52
C GLY A 68 0.68 23.30 -6.80
N THR A 69 1.04 22.29 -6.00
CA THR A 69 0.46 20.94 -6.15
C THR A 69 -0.94 20.86 -5.55
N HIS A 70 -1.85 20.16 -6.24
CA HIS A 70 -3.22 19.89 -5.79
C HIS A 70 -3.28 18.69 -4.81
N VAL A 71 -2.40 18.68 -3.81
CA VAL A 71 -2.44 17.70 -2.72
C VAL A 71 -3.00 18.35 -1.45
N ASN A 72 -3.49 17.54 -0.52
CA ASN A 72 -4.02 18.02 0.76
C ASN A 72 -3.02 18.96 1.46
N SER A 73 -3.51 20.06 2.02
CA SER A 73 -2.70 21.01 2.81
C SER A 73 -1.88 20.31 3.90
N ALA A 74 -2.45 19.30 4.57
CA ALA A 74 -1.75 18.52 5.59
C ALA A 74 -0.51 17.78 5.04
N GLN A 75 -0.51 17.39 3.76
CA GLN A 75 0.61 16.71 3.12
C GLN A 75 1.70 17.68 2.62
N ARG A 76 1.31 18.87 2.13
CA ARG A 76 2.28 19.86 1.58
C ARG A 76 2.97 20.71 2.65
N MET A 77 2.29 21.06 3.73
CA MET A 77 2.81 22.00 4.73
C MET A 77 4.13 21.55 5.39
N PRO A 78 4.28 20.28 5.82
CA PRO A 78 5.55 19.82 6.39
C PRO A 78 6.73 20.00 5.44
N TRP A 79 6.53 19.74 4.13
CA TRP A 79 7.56 19.93 3.12
C TRP A 79 7.93 21.39 2.92
N LEU A 80 6.95 22.28 2.88
CA LEU A 80 7.20 23.71 2.79
C LEU A 80 8.02 24.20 3.98
N ILE A 81 7.63 23.82 5.21
CA ILE A 81 8.35 24.20 6.44
C ILE A 81 9.79 23.69 6.42
N VAL A 82 9.98 22.41 6.11
CA VAL A 82 11.32 21.78 6.13
C VAL A 82 12.22 22.35 5.03
N ILE A 83 11.69 22.62 3.82
CA ILE A 83 12.45 23.22 2.71
C ILE A 83 12.77 24.70 2.98
N THR A 84 11.87 25.48 3.60
CA THR A 84 12.15 26.90 3.86
C THR A 84 13.03 27.11 5.09
N ALA A 85 12.84 26.31 6.15
CA ALA A 85 13.62 26.42 7.39
C ALA A 85 15.06 25.96 7.19
N VAL A 86 15.28 24.87 6.45
CA VAL A 86 16.61 24.32 6.19
C VAL A 86 16.74 23.93 4.71
N PRO A 87 16.91 24.89 3.78
CA PRO A 87 16.90 24.69 2.32
C PRO A 87 17.64 23.46 1.84
N PHE A 88 18.89 23.30 2.29
CA PHE A 88 19.72 22.20 1.85
C PHE A 88 19.18 20.83 2.30
N PHE A 89 18.94 20.68 3.60
CA PHE A 89 18.43 19.45 4.18
C PHE A 89 17.02 19.12 3.71
N GLY A 90 16.17 20.15 3.62
CA GLY A 90 14.79 20.01 3.23
C GLY A 90 14.62 19.65 1.76
N ILE A 91 15.44 20.20 0.85
CA ILE A 91 15.48 19.71 -0.54
C ILE A 91 15.87 18.23 -0.56
N CYS A 92 16.93 17.84 0.17
CA CYS A 92 17.39 16.45 0.18
C CYS A 92 16.29 15.50 0.65
N ILE A 93 15.68 15.75 1.81
CA ILE A 93 14.60 14.87 2.32
C ILE A 93 13.36 14.93 1.43
N TYR A 94 13.00 16.11 0.90
CA TYR A 94 11.87 16.23 -0.02
C TYR A 94 12.07 15.41 -1.30
N LEU A 95 13.29 15.35 -1.84
CA LEU A 95 13.60 14.52 -3.01
C LEU A 95 13.60 13.02 -2.69
N LEU A 96 13.98 12.63 -1.47
CA LEU A 96 13.97 11.23 -1.02
C LEU A 96 12.56 10.72 -0.71
N PHE A 97 11.74 11.52 -0.03
CA PHE A 97 10.47 11.09 0.59
C PHE A 97 9.26 11.94 0.19
N GLY A 98 9.46 13.22 -0.11
CA GLY A 98 8.38 14.18 -0.34
C GLY A 98 7.70 14.06 -1.70
N ARG A 99 8.23 13.23 -2.59
CA ARG A 99 7.55 12.84 -3.81
C ARG A 99 7.19 11.36 -3.75
N SER A 100 5.89 11.06 -3.79
CA SER A 100 5.42 9.74 -4.22
C SER A 100 5.69 9.62 -5.73
N ILE A 101 6.94 9.36 -6.09
CA ILE A 101 7.31 9.16 -7.48
C ILE A 101 6.78 7.80 -7.88
N VAL A 102 5.55 7.78 -8.37
CA VAL A 102 5.09 6.69 -9.22
C VAL A 102 6.05 6.68 -10.40
N THR A 103 6.99 5.74 -10.41
CA THR A 103 7.99 5.64 -11.47
C THR A 103 7.29 5.65 -12.82
N LYS A 104 7.87 6.28 -13.85
CA LYS A 104 7.24 6.36 -15.19
C LYS A 104 6.78 4.99 -15.69
N GLY A 105 7.54 3.93 -15.39
CA GLY A 105 7.18 2.55 -15.69
C GLY A 105 5.94 2.06 -14.94
N MET A 106 5.84 2.34 -13.64
CA MET A 106 4.66 1.99 -12.86
C MET A 106 3.43 2.79 -13.26
N ARG A 107 3.57 4.09 -13.54
CA ARG A 107 2.46 4.92 -14.07
C ARG A 107 1.98 4.39 -15.43
N ARG A 108 2.89 4.01 -16.33
CA ARG A 108 2.51 3.36 -17.60
C ARG A 108 1.76 2.05 -17.39
N ARG A 109 2.18 1.22 -16.43
CA ARG A 109 1.48 -0.03 -16.08
C ARG A 109 0.07 0.24 -15.55
N PHE A 110 -0.07 1.16 -14.59
CA PHE A 110 -1.38 1.56 -14.06
C PHE A 110 -2.29 2.12 -15.16
N ASN A 111 -1.79 3.06 -15.97
CA ASN A 111 -2.55 3.62 -17.08
C ASN A 111 -2.96 2.55 -18.11
N GLY A 112 -2.13 1.53 -18.35
CA GLY A 112 -2.47 0.42 -19.22
C GLY A 112 -3.60 -0.44 -18.67
N ILE A 113 -3.58 -0.74 -17.37
CA ILE A 113 -4.65 -1.48 -16.68
C ILE A 113 -5.94 -0.66 -16.66
N GLU A 114 -5.87 0.63 -16.33
CA GLU A 114 -7.01 1.54 -16.31
C GLU A 114 -7.64 1.71 -17.70
N ALA A 115 -6.81 1.87 -18.74
CA ALA A 115 -7.29 1.98 -20.11
C ALA A 115 -7.92 0.67 -20.64
N ASP A 116 -7.38 -0.49 -20.29
CA ASP A 116 -7.91 -1.78 -20.76
C ASP A 116 -9.13 -2.24 -19.95
N ILE A 117 -9.03 -2.27 -18.62
CA ILE A 117 -10.05 -2.85 -17.76
C ILE A 117 -11.15 -1.84 -17.45
N LEU A 118 -10.78 -0.71 -16.83
CA LEU A 118 -11.77 0.23 -16.30
C LEU A 118 -12.53 0.95 -17.43
N LYS A 119 -11.89 1.21 -18.57
CA LYS A 119 -12.54 1.89 -19.69
C LYS A 119 -13.27 0.95 -20.66
N ASN A 120 -12.69 -0.21 -20.98
CA ASN A 120 -13.25 -1.07 -22.05
C ASN A 120 -14.07 -2.24 -21.51
N LYS A 121 -13.70 -2.82 -20.36
CA LYS A 121 -14.31 -4.05 -19.82
C LYS A 121 -15.38 -3.78 -18.77
N LEU A 122 -15.26 -2.70 -17.99
CA LEU A 122 -16.19 -2.32 -16.93
C LEU A 122 -17.07 -1.13 -17.34
N LYS A 123 -17.87 -1.29 -18.40
CA LYS A 123 -18.79 -0.25 -18.85
C LYS A 123 -20.05 -0.20 -17.98
N GLN A 124 -20.50 1.00 -17.64
CA GLN A 124 -21.77 1.21 -16.96
C GLN A 124 -22.93 0.76 -17.84
N ASP A 125 -23.85 0.00 -17.27
CA ASP A 125 -25.17 -0.19 -17.84
C ASP A 125 -26.01 1.07 -17.52
N GLU A 126 -26.30 1.86 -18.56
CA GLU A 126 -27.10 3.08 -18.45
C GLU A 126 -28.56 2.79 -18.06
N GLN A 127 -29.06 1.58 -18.28
CA GLN A 127 -30.40 1.22 -17.85
C GLN A 127 -30.50 1.21 -16.32
N ILE A 128 -29.47 0.72 -15.61
CA ILE A 128 -29.41 0.75 -14.15
C ILE A 128 -29.47 2.19 -13.63
N ILE A 129 -28.75 3.11 -14.29
CA ILE A 129 -28.77 4.53 -13.89
C ILE A 129 -30.14 5.15 -14.15
N LYS A 130 -30.78 4.88 -15.29
CA LYS A 130 -32.15 5.37 -15.58
C LYS A 130 -33.18 4.84 -14.58
N GLU A 131 -33.07 3.57 -14.20
CA GLU A 131 -33.92 2.97 -13.16
C GLU A 131 -33.70 3.66 -11.80
N LEU A 132 -32.46 4.05 -11.48
CA LEU A 132 -32.16 4.84 -10.28
C LEU A 132 -32.72 6.26 -10.37
N GLU A 133 -32.63 6.94 -11.52
CA GLU A 133 -33.18 8.29 -11.70
C GLU A 133 -34.68 8.36 -11.44
N GLN A 134 -35.40 7.29 -11.79
CA GLN A 134 -36.83 7.16 -11.52
C GLN A 134 -37.15 6.97 -10.02
N LYS A 135 -36.22 6.41 -9.24
CA LYS A 135 -36.39 6.17 -7.81
C LYS A 135 -35.91 7.35 -6.97
N ASP A 136 -34.70 7.82 -7.26
CA ASP A 136 -34.03 8.91 -6.55
C ASP A 136 -32.96 9.54 -7.46
N LEU A 137 -33.22 10.77 -7.90
CA LEU A 137 -32.30 11.52 -8.76
C LEU A 137 -30.97 11.86 -8.07
N GLY A 138 -30.99 12.07 -6.75
CA GLY A 138 -29.79 12.36 -5.96
C GLY A 138 -28.85 11.17 -5.91
N ILE A 139 -29.38 9.97 -5.66
CA ILE A 139 -28.61 8.72 -5.69
C ILE A 139 -28.09 8.45 -7.09
N ALA A 140 -28.94 8.61 -8.12
CA ALA A 140 -28.52 8.41 -9.50
C ALA A 140 -27.37 9.33 -9.90
N ASN A 141 -27.39 10.60 -9.49
CA ASN A 141 -26.31 11.54 -9.74
C ASN A 141 -25.00 11.14 -9.04
N GLN A 142 -25.06 10.63 -7.80
CA GLN A 142 -23.89 10.12 -7.09
C GLN A 142 -23.30 8.88 -7.79
N CYS A 143 -24.17 7.92 -8.15
CA CYS A 143 -23.80 6.74 -8.92
C CYS A 143 -23.15 7.11 -10.26
N ARG A 144 -23.74 8.07 -10.99
CA ARG A 144 -23.21 8.59 -12.26
C ARG A 144 -21.86 9.26 -12.06
N TYR A 145 -21.68 10.04 -11.00
CA TYR A 145 -20.40 10.67 -10.67
C TYR A 145 -19.31 9.63 -10.40
N ILE A 146 -19.57 8.61 -9.57
CA ILE A 146 -18.63 7.54 -9.25
C ILE A 146 -18.27 6.76 -10.53
N SER A 147 -19.27 6.35 -11.31
CA SER A 147 -19.06 5.60 -12.54
C SER A 147 -18.25 6.41 -13.58
N ASN A 148 -18.53 7.70 -13.73
CA ASN A 148 -17.81 8.56 -14.67
C ASN A 148 -16.41 8.96 -14.21
N THR A 149 -16.19 9.12 -12.91
CA THR A 149 -14.93 9.64 -12.36
C THR A 149 -13.98 8.52 -11.95
N ALA A 150 -14.49 7.56 -11.18
CA ALA A 150 -13.72 6.43 -10.68
C ALA A 150 -13.70 5.24 -11.65
N LYS A 151 -14.55 5.25 -12.69
CA LYS A 151 -14.65 4.19 -13.71
C LYS A 151 -15.04 2.83 -13.15
N TYR A 152 -15.82 2.83 -12.07
CA TYR A 152 -16.41 1.64 -11.47
C TYR A 152 -17.93 1.66 -11.68
N PRO A 153 -18.49 0.68 -12.41
CA PRO A 153 -19.91 0.64 -12.70
C PRO A 153 -20.73 0.26 -11.46
N VAL A 154 -21.96 0.74 -11.43
CA VAL A 154 -22.97 0.40 -10.44
C VAL A 154 -23.76 -0.81 -10.90
N TYR A 155 -23.94 -1.78 -10.00
CA TYR A 155 -24.64 -3.02 -10.24
C TYR A 155 -25.98 -3.06 -9.50
N LYS A 156 -26.93 -3.81 -10.05
CA LYS A 156 -28.19 -4.18 -9.39
C LYS A 156 -28.20 -5.67 -9.09
N ASN A 157 -29.14 -6.12 -8.25
CA ASN A 157 -29.25 -7.51 -7.81
C ASN A 157 -27.97 -8.02 -7.13
N THR A 158 -27.44 -7.19 -6.23
CA THR A 158 -26.31 -7.55 -5.37
C THR A 158 -26.82 -7.75 -3.96
N ASP A 159 -26.29 -8.75 -3.28
CA ASP A 159 -26.51 -8.97 -1.86
C ASP A 159 -25.32 -8.39 -1.09
N MET A 160 -25.60 -7.73 0.03
CA MET A 160 -24.60 -7.16 0.92
C MET A 160 -24.94 -7.56 2.35
N GLU A 161 -23.94 -8.07 3.06
CA GLU A 161 -24.01 -8.26 4.50
C GLU A 161 -22.98 -7.35 5.17
N TYR A 162 -23.42 -6.60 6.18
CA TYR A 162 -22.56 -5.73 6.97
C TYR A 162 -22.19 -6.41 8.28
N TYR A 163 -20.89 -6.51 8.54
CA TYR A 163 -20.35 -7.01 9.80
C TYR A 163 -19.86 -5.84 10.64
N ASN A 164 -20.37 -5.72 11.87
CA ASN A 164 -20.04 -4.60 12.76
C ASN A 164 -18.69 -4.78 13.48
N THR A 165 -18.16 -5.99 13.52
CA THR A 165 -16.88 -6.32 14.14
C THR A 165 -15.96 -7.08 13.18
N ALA A 166 -14.66 -6.92 13.40
CA ALA A 166 -13.64 -7.65 12.66
C ALA A 166 -13.68 -9.17 12.90
N LEU A 167 -14.17 -9.61 14.07
CA LEU A 167 -14.28 -11.04 14.37
C LEU A 167 -15.40 -11.68 13.54
N GLU A 168 -16.58 -11.05 13.49
CA GLU A 168 -17.70 -11.54 12.68
C GLU A 168 -17.33 -11.59 11.19
N SER A 169 -16.72 -10.53 10.66
CA SER A 169 -16.28 -10.51 9.26
C SER A 169 -15.19 -11.54 8.96
N PHE A 170 -14.30 -11.83 9.92
CA PHE A 170 -13.27 -12.85 9.76
C PHE A 170 -13.85 -14.27 9.76
N GLU A 171 -14.82 -14.57 10.63
CA GLU A 171 -15.50 -15.87 10.61
C GLU A 171 -16.29 -16.07 9.30
N ALA A 172 -17.02 -15.04 8.86
CA ALA A 172 -17.71 -15.07 7.58
C ALA A 172 -16.74 -15.26 6.40
N GLN A 173 -15.60 -14.56 6.42
CA GLN A 173 -14.54 -14.74 5.42
C GLN A 173 -14.04 -16.19 5.36
N LEU A 174 -13.75 -16.81 6.51
CA LEU A 174 -13.32 -18.20 6.56
C LEU A 174 -14.37 -19.16 5.99
N TRP A 175 -15.64 -18.91 6.29
CA TRP A 175 -16.76 -19.67 5.74
C TRP A 175 -16.85 -19.53 4.22
N GLU A 176 -16.83 -18.31 3.68
CA GLU A 176 -16.87 -18.08 2.23
C GLU A 176 -15.67 -18.70 1.51
N LEU A 177 -14.47 -18.58 2.07
CA LEU A 177 -13.27 -19.22 1.54
C LEU A 177 -13.42 -20.75 1.51
N SER A 178 -14.07 -21.34 2.50
CA SER A 178 -14.32 -22.79 2.56
C SER A 178 -15.32 -23.29 1.50
N LYS A 179 -16.09 -22.39 0.86
CA LYS A 179 -17.02 -22.74 -0.22
C LYS A 179 -16.42 -22.54 -1.61
N ALA A 180 -15.25 -21.90 -1.73
CA ALA A 180 -14.65 -21.62 -3.03
C ALA A 180 -14.34 -22.90 -3.83
N GLU A 181 -14.65 -22.89 -5.13
CA GLU A 181 -14.49 -24.03 -6.04
C GLU A 181 -13.49 -23.78 -7.18
N LYS A 182 -13.29 -22.52 -7.60
CA LYS A 182 -12.48 -22.19 -8.78
C LYS A 182 -11.23 -21.42 -8.43
N PHE A 183 -11.38 -20.30 -7.73
CA PHE A 183 -10.27 -19.43 -7.36
C PHE A 183 -10.53 -18.70 -6.05
N ILE A 184 -9.45 -18.33 -5.38
CA ILE A 184 -9.40 -17.44 -4.23
C ILE A 184 -8.30 -16.42 -4.50
N PHE A 185 -8.67 -15.16 -4.67
CA PHE A 185 -7.72 -14.05 -4.80
C PHE A 185 -7.86 -13.11 -3.62
N MET A 186 -6.75 -12.80 -2.98
CA MET A 186 -6.71 -12.00 -1.77
C MET A 186 -5.60 -10.95 -1.82
N GLU A 187 -5.93 -9.79 -1.28
CA GLU A 187 -5.04 -8.65 -1.05
C GLU A 187 -5.10 -8.27 0.41
N TYR A 188 -3.93 -8.07 1.03
CA TYR A 188 -3.83 -7.57 2.40
C TYR A 188 -2.78 -6.45 2.51
N HIS A 189 -3.15 -5.37 3.20
CA HIS A 189 -2.18 -4.33 3.55
C HIS A 189 -1.08 -4.87 4.46
N ALA A 190 -1.44 -5.68 5.45
CA ALA A 190 -0.47 -6.33 6.34
C ALA A 190 -0.89 -7.78 6.60
N ILE A 191 0.08 -8.68 6.57
CA ILE A 191 -0.10 -10.06 7.00
C ILE A 191 0.89 -10.31 8.13
N GLU A 192 0.36 -10.83 9.23
CA GLU A 192 1.15 -11.38 10.33
C GLU A 192 1.00 -12.90 10.36
N ASP A 193 2.12 -13.65 10.26
CA ASP A 193 2.14 -15.12 10.30
C ASP A 193 1.95 -15.63 11.75
N ALA A 194 0.78 -15.33 12.30
CA ALA A 194 0.34 -15.65 13.66
C ALA A 194 -1.08 -16.24 13.66
N ILE A 195 -1.77 -16.16 14.80
CA ILE A 195 -3.01 -16.90 15.08
C ILE A 195 -4.10 -16.65 14.02
N SER A 196 -4.33 -15.40 13.65
CA SER A 196 -5.37 -15.04 12.67
C SER A 196 -5.04 -15.59 11.29
N PHE A 197 -3.82 -15.36 10.80
CA PHE A 197 -3.44 -15.83 9.47
C PHE A 197 -3.33 -17.35 9.40
N GLU A 198 -2.93 -18.03 10.48
CA GLU A 198 -2.81 -19.50 10.48
C GLU A 198 -4.16 -20.20 10.21
N ARG A 199 -5.26 -19.66 10.75
CA ARG A 199 -6.61 -20.18 10.47
C ARG A 199 -6.96 -20.04 8.98
N LEU A 200 -6.67 -18.88 8.43
CA LEU A 200 -6.92 -18.57 7.04
C LEU A 200 -6.07 -19.45 6.11
N LYS A 201 -4.76 -19.50 6.38
CA LYS A 201 -3.79 -20.35 5.71
C LYS A 201 -4.23 -21.81 5.68
N LYS A 202 -4.76 -22.37 6.78
CA LYS A 202 -5.26 -23.75 6.78
C LYS A 202 -6.36 -23.97 5.73
N VAL A 203 -7.33 -23.07 5.64
CA VAL A 203 -8.40 -23.13 4.63
C VAL A 203 -7.82 -23.00 3.23
N LEU A 204 -6.88 -22.08 3.02
CA LEU A 204 -6.26 -21.86 1.72
C LEU A 204 -5.43 -23.05 1.22
N ILE A 205 -4.69 -23.71 2.12
CA ILE A 205 -3.92 -24.91 1.79
C ILE A 205 -4.87 -26.06 1.40
N ASP A 206 -5.96 -26.25 2.15
CA ASP A 206 -6.97 -27.25 1.82
C ASP A 206 -7.59 -27.00 0.44
N LYS A 207 -7.94 -25.74 0.16
CA LYS A 207 -8.48 -25.34 -1.14
C LYS A 207 -7.49 -25.51 -2.29
N ALA A 208 -6.23 -25.13 -2.09
CA ALA A 208 -5.18 -25.36 -3.07
C ALA A 208 -5.00 -26.86 -3.38
N LYS A 209 -5.04 -27.73 -2.36
CA LYS A 209 -4.97 -29.19 -2.53
C LYS A 209 -6.17 -29.75 -3.28
N ASN A 210 -7.33 -29.14 -3.12
CA ASN A 210 -8.56 -29.48 -3.87
C ASN A 210 -8.62 -28.85 -5.27
N GLY A 211 -7.53 -28.27 -5.77
CA GLY A 211 -7.42 -27.74 -7.13
C GLY A 211 -7.96 -26.32 -7.33
N VAL A 212 -8.34 -25.63 -6.25
CA VAL A 212 -8.74 -24.22 -6.31
C VAL A 212 -7.50 -23.36 -6.52
N GLU A 213 -7.56 -22.41 -7.46
CA GLU A 213 -6.46 -21.49 -7.69
C GLU A 213 -6.37 -20.45 -6.57
N VAL A 214 -5.34 -20.54 -5.72
CA VAL A 214 -5.15 -19.60 -4.61
C VAL A 214 -4.02 -18.62 -4.90
N ARG A 215 -4.33 -17.32 -4.89
CA ARG A 215 -3.35 -16.23 -5.03
C ARG A 215 -3.49 -15.22 -3.89
N ILE A 216 -2.37 -14.91 -3.25
CA ILE A 216 -2.31 -13.89 -2.19
C ILE A 216 -1.27 -12.85 -2.57
N PHE A 217 -1.59 -11.57 -2.38
CA PHE A 217 -0.60 -10.52 -2.38
C PHE A 217 -0.67 -9.65 -1.14
N TYR A 218 0.48 -9.15 -0.70
CA TYR A 218 0.61 -8.30 0.49
C TYR A 218 1.64 -7.19 0.31
N ASP A 219 1.55 -6.11 1.08
CA ASP A 219 2.52 -5.01 1.09
C ASP A 219 3.76 -5.32 1.96
N ASP A 220 4.97 -5.15 1.39
CA ASP A 220 6.24 -5.46 2.08
C ASP A 220 6.50 -4.55 3.28
N LEU A 221 6.09 -3.28 3.22
CA LEU A 221 6.30 -2.32 4.32
C LEU A 221 5.31 -2.58 5.45
N GLY A 222 4.04 -2.78 5.13
CA GLY A 222 3.00 -3.14 6.11
C GLY A 222 3.27 -4.47 6.81
N SER A 223 3.94 -5.40 6.13
CA SER A 223 4.23 -6.74 6.66
C SER A 223 5.68 -6.93 7.13
N ILE A 224 6.49 -5.86 7.16
CA ILE A 224 7.95 -5.96 7.31
C ILE A 224 8.36 -6.60 8.65
N PHE A 225 7.60 -6.37 9.71
CA PHE A 225 7.89 -6.91 11.03
C PHE A 225 7.35 -8.31 11.25
N PHE A 226 6.65 -8.88 10.28
CA PHE A 226 5.96 -10.15 10.47
C PHE A 226 6.40 -11.22 9.47
N LEU A 227 6.75 -10.81 8.25
CA LEU A 227 7.05 -11.73 7.16
C LEU A 227 8.50 -11.63 6.68
N ASN A 228 8.98 -12.72 6.08
CA ASN A 228 10.30 -12.81 5.47
C ASN A 228 10.22 -13.57 4.12
N LYS A 229 11.34 -13.69 3.40
CA LYS A 229 11.37 -14.40 2.10
C LYS A 229 10.98 -15.88 2.20
N GLU A 230 11.20 -16.49 3.37
CA GLU A 230 10.85 -17.89 3.62
C GLU A 230 9.33 -18.06 3.66
N PHE A 231 8.58 -17.09 4.19
CA PHE A 231 7.12 -17.12 4.16
C PHE A 231 6.57 -17.32 2.75
N ILE A 232 7.05 -16.55 1.78
CA ILE A 232 6.64 -16.67 0.36
C ILE A 232 6.97 -18.06 -0.19
N LYS A 233 8.13 -18.61 0.19
CA LYS A 233 8.53 -19.96 -0.20
C LYS A 233 7.55 -21.00 0.38
N ARG A 234 7.29 -20.95 1.69
CA ARG A 234 6.34 -21.84 2.37
C ARG A 234 4.95 -21.79 1.76
N MET A 235 4.43 -20.60 1.44
CA MET A 235 3.12 -20.48 0.78
C MET A 235 3.11 -21.16 -0.59
N ARG A 236 4.16 -20.95 -1.41
CA ARG A 236 4.26 -21.59 -2.73
C ARG A 236 4.41 -23.11 -2.65
N ASP A 237 5.18 -23.59 -1.68
CA ASP A 237 5.37 -25.03 -1.46
C ASP A 237 4.04 -25.70 -1.09
N GLU A 238 3.09 -24.96 -0.49
CA GLU A 238 1.73 -25.41 -0.18
C GLU A 238 0.70 -25.12 -1.29
N GLY A 239 1.15 -24.75 -2.50
CA GLY A 239 0.27 -24.49 -3.65
C GLY A 239 -0.36 -23.09 -3.69
N ILE A 240 0.02 -22.20 -2.78
CA ILE A 240 -0.50 -20.82 -2.72
C ILE A 240 0.45 -19.88 -3.48
N GLN A 241 -0.04 -19.25 -4.55
CA GLN A 241 0.73 -18.28 -5.31
C GLN A 241 0.84 -16.95 -4.54
N CYS A 242 1.93 -16.79 -3.80
CA CYS A 242 2.19 -15.61 -2.99
C CYS A 242 3.08 -14.58 -3.72
N ARG A 243 2.66 -13.31 -3.74
CA ARG A 243 3.41 -12.18 -4.32
C ARG A 243 3.52 -11.02 -3.33
N VAL A 244 4.64 -10.30 -3.41
CA VAL A 244 4.90 -9.10 -2.62
C VAL A 244 4.63 -7.87 -3.46
N PHE A 245 3.80 -6.97 -2.95
CA PHE A 245 3.60 -5.64 -3.49
C PHE A 245 4.64 -4.67 -2.92
N ASN A 246 5.11 -3.77 -3.78
CA ASN A 246 6.04 -2.70 -3.43
C ASN A 246 7.24 -3.14 -2.56
N PRO A 247 8.03 -4.15 -2.99
CA PRO A 247 9.13 -4.64 -2.17
C PRO A 247 10.12 -3.53 -1.86
N LEU A 248 10.51 -3.42 -0.60
CA LEU A 248 11.45 -2.42 -0.13
C LEU A 248 12.82 -2.65 -0.76
N LYS A 249 13.20 -1.74 -1.65
CA LYS A 249 14.50 -1.67 -2.31
C LYS A 249 15.30 -0.54 -1.67
N VAL A 250 16.62 -0.72 -1.60
CA VAL A 250 17.58 0.32 -1.16
C VAL A 250 17.66 1.50 -2.15
N ILE A 251 16.95 1.40 -3.28
CA ILE A 251 16.93 2.44 -4.31
C ILE A 251 15.94 3.53 -3.88
N VAL A 252 16.43 4.76 -3.87
CA VAL A 252 15.69 6.01 -3.68
C VAL A 252 14.54 6.08 -4.68
N ASN A 253 13.35 5.61 -4.30
CA ASN A 253 12.03 5.83 -4.94
C ASN A 253 11.02 4.82 -4.37
N MET A 254 10.63 5.01 -3.11
CA MET A 254 9.54 4.23 -2.53
C MET A 254 8.22 4.76 -3.07
N PHE A 255 7.45 3.91 -3.73
CA PHE A 255 6.07 4.26 -4.07
C PHE A 255 5.23 4.15 -2.81
N MET A 256 4.78 5.27 -2.28
CA MET A 256 3.82 5.30 -1.18
C MET A 256 2.46 5.66 -1.77
N ASN A 257 1.49 4.76 -1.61
CA ASN A 257 0.11 5.01 -2.00
C ASN A 257 -0.61 5.66 -0.82
N ASN A 258 -0.84 6.97 -0.90
CA ASN A 258 -1.46 7.76 0.16
C ASN A 258 -2.97 7.97 -0.07
N ARG A 259 -3.65 7.06 -0.78
CA ARG A 259 -5.08 7.18 -1.09
C ARG A 259 -5.98 6.81 0.09
N ASP A 260 -5.57 5.84 0.90
CA ASP A 260 -6.41 5.20 1.92
C ASP A 260 -5.81 5.28 3.35
N HIS A 261 -4.85 6.19 3.58
CA HIS A 261 -4.18 6.42 4.87
C HIS A 261 -4.33 7.87 5.33
#